data_AF-A0A0C3A103-F1
#
_entry.id   AF-A0A0C3A103-F1
#
_cell.length_a   1.000
_cell.length_b   1.000
_cell.length_c   1.000
_cell.angle_alpha   90.00
_cell.angle_beta   90.00
_cell.angle_gamma   90.00
#
_symmetry.space_group_name_H-M   'P 1'
#
loop_
_entity.id
_entity.type
_entity.pdbx_description
1 polymer ?
#
loop_
_entity_poly.entity_id
_entity_poly.type
_entity_poly.pdbx_seq_one_letter_code
_entity_poly.pdbx_strand_id
1 'polypeptide(L)'
;INLFVNSADELYGPITTIRRDGRVKHIPWTAFLLKPFDWDRVNDVREIISDANKLQQAFSDENRATLWQVIPVLEELQTAWEAKQQDPKYALYRTALQGGLDKIRKYYNRLDQKPVYILALGMLSFT
;
A
#
# COMPACT_ATOMS: atom_id res chain seq x y z
N ILE A 1 9.14 15.81 -22.37
CA ILE A 1 7.81 15.63 -21.74
C ILE A 1 6.92 16.85 -21.96
N ASN A 2 7.32 18.06 -21.53
CA ASN A 2 6.49 19.27 -21.70
C ASN A 2 6.07 19.55 -23.17
N LEU A 3 6.99 19.37 -24.13
CA LEU A 3 6.68 19.57 -25.55
C LEU A 3 5.56 18.63 -26.05
N PHE A 4 5.57 17.36 -25.60
CA PHE A 4 4.53 16.38 -25.94
C PHE A 4 3.20 16.77 -25.31
N VAL A 5 3.18 17.03 -24.00
CA VAL A 5 1.94 17.35 -23.27
C VAL A 5 1.27 18.62 -23.83
N ASN A 6 2.07 19.62 -24.20
CA ASN A 6 1.56 20.89 -24.73
C ASN A 6 0.99 20.80 -26.15
N SER A 7 1.33 19.75 -26.91
CA SER A 7 0.87 19.56 -28.29
C SER A 7 -0.04 18.34 -28.46
N ALA A 8 -0.13 17.46 -27.47
CA ALA A 8 -0.84 16.19 -27.59
C ALA A 8 -2.34 16.34 -27.83
N ASP A 9 -2.98 17.31 -27.17
CA ASP A 9 -4.42 17.57 -27.36
C ASP A 9 -4.71 18.10 -28.77
N GLU A 10 -3.80 18.87 -29.38
CA GLU A 10 -3.93 19.40 -30.74
C GLU A 10 -3.60 18.34 -31.80
N LEU A 11 -2.56 17.53 -31.57
CA LEU A 11 -2.09 16.51 -32.51
C LEU A 11 -2.94 15.24 -32.52
N TYR A 12 -3.44 14.82 -31.36
CA TYR A 12 -4.11 13.53 -31.20
C TYR A 12 -5.57 13.65 -30.76
N GLY A 13 -6.06 14.86 -30.47
CA GLY A 13 -7.37 15.05 -29.83
C GLY A 13 -7.38 14.57 -28.38
N PRO A 14 -8.57 14.44 -27.75
CA PRO A 14 -8.68 14.03 -26.36
C PRO A 14 -8.25 12.57 -26.17
N ILE A 15 -7.44 12.30 -25.15
CA ILE A 15 -6.97 10.93 -24.82
C ILE A 15 -8.13 9.98 -24.54
N THR A 16 -9.23 10.47 -23.95
CA THR A 16 -10.44 9.67 -23.78
C THR A 16 -11.69 10.53 -23.78
N THR A 17 -12.81 9.91 -24.10
CA THR A 17 -14.14 10.53 -24.08
C THR A 17 -15.06 9.69 -23.22
N ILE A 18 -15.54 10.25 -22.12
CA ILE A 18 -16.48 9.58 -21.23
C ILE A 18 -17.89 10.04 -21.57
N ARG A 19 -18.80 9.07 -21.76
CA ARG A 19 -20.24 9.34 -21.87
C ARG A 19 -20.95 8.82 -20.62
N ARG A 20 -21.68 9.70 -19.93
CA ARG A 20 -22.48 9.33 -18.76
C ARG A 20 -23.76 10.15 -18.75
N ASP A 21 -24.91 9.47 -18.64
CA ASP A 21 -26.24 10.08 -18.59
C ASP A 21 -26.50 11.08 -19.75
N GLY A 22 -26.09 10.68 -20.96
CA GLY A 22 -26.20 11.52 -22.17
C GLY A 22 -25.19 12.68 -22.26
N ARG A 23 -24.42 12.95 -21.20
CA ARG A 23 -23.35 13.96 -21.22
C ARG A 23 -22.06 13.37 -21.74
N VAL A 24 -21.43 14.07 -22.68
CA VAL A 24 -20.12 13.72 -23.24
C VAL A 24 -19.06 14.62 -22.61
N LYS A 25 -18.02 14.02 -22.02
CA LYS A 25 -16.85 14.73 -21.50
C LYS A 25 -15.61 14.24 -22.23
N HIS A 26 -14.98 15.15 -22.96
CA HIS A 26 -13.65 14.94 -23.52
C HIS A 26 -12.61 15.21 -22.43
N ILE A 27 -11.74 14.25 -22.20
CA ILE A 27 -10.65 14.38 -21.24
C ILE A 27 -9.36 14.63 -22.05
N PRO A 28 -8.68 15.76 -21.80
CA PRO A 28 -7.43 16.06 -22.48
C PRO A 28 -6.27 15.23 -21.93
N TRP A 29 -5.19 15.10 -22.68
CA TRP A 29 -3.93 14.48 -22.26
C TRP A 29 -3.35 15.17 -21.02
N THR A 30 -3.47 16.50 -20.97
CA THR A 30 -3.02 17.33 -19.84
C THR A 30 -3.71 16.97 -18.51
N ALA A 31 -4.90 16.36 -18.53
CA ALA A 31 -5.61 15.95 -17.31
C ALA A 31 -4.89 14.81 -16.55
N PHE A 32 -3.99 14.08 -17.21
CA PHE A 32 -3.21 12.99 -16.61
C PHE A 32 -1.81 13.44 -16.17
N LEU A 33 -1.48 14.72 -16.33
CA LEU A 33 -0.22 15.26 -15.85
C LEU A 33 -0.26 15.37 -14.32
N LEU A 34 0.55 14.55 -13.65
CA LEU A 34 0.75 14.64 -12.21
C LEU A 34 1.45 15.96 -11.88
N LYS A 35 0.81 16.78 -11.05
CA LYS A 35 1.42 17.99 -10.49
C LYS A 35 2.43 17.60 -9.41
N PRO A 36 3.33 18.49 -8.99
CA PRO A 36 4.27 18.22 -7.90
C PRO A 36 3.58 17.64 -6.65
N PHE A 37 2.44 18.20 -6.26
CA PHE A 37 1.64 17.71 -5.14
C PHE A 37 1.04 16.30 -5.35
N ASP A 38 0.75 15.92 -6.60
CA ASP A 38 0.30 14.55 -6.87
C ASP A 38 1.45 13.55 -6.74
N TRP A 39 2.68 13.96 -7.05
CA TRP A 39 3.88 13.15 -6.80
C TRP A 39 4.16 12.97 -5.32
N ASP A 40 3.92 13.99 -4.49
CA ASP A 40 4.01 13.84 -3.03
C ASP A 40 3.06 12.74 -2.54
N ARG A 41 1.82 12.71 -3.07
CA ARG A 41 0.86 11.65 -2.74
C ARG A 41 1.31 10.27 -3.20
N VAL A 42 1.88 10.17 -4.41
CA VAL A 42 2.46 8.91 -4.90
C VAL A 42 3.58 8.44 -3.98
N ASN A 43 4.42 9.36 -3.49
CA ASN A 43 5.48 9.03 -2.54
C ASN A 43 4.94 8.58 -1.19
N ASP A 44 3.92 9.23 -0.65
CA ASP A 44 3.27 8.79 0.60
C ASP A 44 2.71 7.36 0.48
N VAL A 45 2.01 7.08 -0.62
CA VAL A 45 1.45 5.75 -0.90
C VAL A 45 2.58 4.72 -1.06
N ARG A 46 3.66 5.08 -1.76
CA ARG A 46 4.85 4.22 -1.88
C ARG A 46 5.44 3.90 -0.51
N GLU A 47 5.55 4.88 0.38
CA GLU A 47 6.07 4.67 1.74
C GLU A 47 5.16 3.71 2.54
N ILE A 48 3.83 3.87 2.46
CA ILE A 48 2.88 2.96 3.13
C ILE A 48 3.01 1.52 2.57
N ILE A 49 3.06 1.36 1.26
CA ILE A 49 3.15 0.05 0.60
C ILE A 49 4.51 -0.61 0.88
N SER A 50 5.58 0.18 1.02
CA SER A 50 6.92 -0.32 1.33
C SER A 50 6.95 -1.14 2.63
N ASP A 51 6.18 -0.73 3.64
CA ASP A 51 6.10 -1.47 4.90
C ASP A 51 5.46 -2.86 4.71
N ALA A 52 4.39 -2.96 3.93
CA ALA A 52 3.79 -4.24 3.57
C ALA A 52 4.70 -5.09 2.68
N ASN A 53 5.49 -4.47 1.80
CA ASN A 53 6.45 -5.17 0.98
C ASN A 53 7.58 -5.79 1.82
N LYS A 54 8.09 -5.11 2.86
CA LYS A 54 9.06 -5.71 3.79
C LYS A 54 8.49 -6.98 4.44
N LEU A 55 7.22 -6.93 4.84
CA LEU A 55 6.52 -8.09 5.39
C LEU A 55 6.46 -9.24 4.38
N GLN A 56 6.09 -8.96 3.13
CA GLN A 56 6.10 -9.98 2.08
C GLN A 56 7.49 -10.58 1.89
N GLN A 57 8.54 -9.75 1.82
CA GLN A 57 9.91 -10.22 1.61
C GLN A 57 10.42 -11.10 2.75
N ALA A 58 10.02 -10.83 3.99
CA ALA A 58 10.36 -11.69 5.13
C ALA A 58 9.85 -13.13 4.97
N PHE A 59 8.76 -13.36 4.24
CA PHE A 59 8.20 -14.68 4.00
C PHE A 59 8.61 -15.32 2.66
N SER A 60 9.43 -14.63 1.87
CA SER A 60 9.87 -15.11 0.55
C SER A 60 11.08 -16.07 0.61
N ASP A 61 11.64 -16.34 1.80
CA ASP A 61 12.78 -17.24 1.94
C ASP A 61 12.32 -18.71 1.87
N GLU A 62 12.76 -19.42 0.82
CA GLU A 62 12.44 -20.84 0.60
C GLU A 62 13.33 -21.79 1.41
N ASN A 63 14.47 -21.30 1.93
CA ASN A 63 15.50 -22.12 2.58
C ASN A 63 15.49 -22.02 4.11
N ARG A 64 14.73 -21.07 4.67
CA ARG A 64 14.61 -20.87 6.11
C ARG A 64 13.17 -21.06 6.54
N ALA A 65 12.97 -21.63 7.73
CA ALA A 65 11.65 -21.62 8.33
C ALA A 65 11.22 -20.16 8.52
N THR A 66 10.14 -19.72 7.90
CA THR A 66 9.63 -18.34 8.01
C THR A 66 8.46 -18.23 8.98
N LEU A 67 7.94 -19.38 9.48
CA LEU A 67 6.75 -19.44 10.32
C LEU A 67 6.90 -18.68 11.65
N TRP A 68 8.09 -18.72 12.25
CA TRP A 68 8.38 -17.99 13.49
C TRP A 68 8.39 -16.47 13.32
N GLN A 69 8.64 -15.98 12.10
CA GLN A 69 8.68 -14.55 11.79
C GLN A 69 7.27 -13.95 11.66
N VAL A 70 6.24 -14.80 11.57
CA VAL A 70 4.88 -14.36 11.26
C VAL A 70 4.35 -13.35 12.27
N ILE A 71 4.47 -13.64 13.57
CA ILE A 71 3.98 -12.75 14.62
C ILE A 71 4.83 -11.47 14.72
N PRO A 72 6.19 -11.54 14.85
CA PRO A 72 7.02 -10.34 14.94
C PRO A 72 6.83 -9.36 13.78
N VAL A 73 6.81 -9.88 12.55
CA VAL A 73 6.72 -9.03 11.34
C VAL A 73 5.32 -8.41 11.20
N LEU A 74 4.26 -9.12 11.63
CA LEU A 74 2.91 -8.54 11.67
C LEU A 74 2.79 -7.43 12.73
N GLU A 75 3.41 -7.60 13.90
CA GLU A 75 3.44 -6.58 14.96
C GLU A 75 4.24 -5.35 14.54
N GLU A 76 5.37 -5.54 13.84
CA GLU A 76 6.15 -4.45 13.27
C GLU A 76 5.33 -3.66 12.23
N LEU A 77 4.65 -4.36 11.31
CA LEU A 77 3.78 -3.72 10.32
C LEU A 77 2.61 -2.97 10.98
N GLN A 78 1.97 -3.57 11.98
CA GLN A 78 0.89 -2.93 12.72
C GLN A 78 1.37 -1.64 13.39
N THR A 79 2.50 -1.71 14.11
CA THR A 79 3.10 -0.56 14.79
C THR A 79 3.44 0.57 13.81
N ALA A 80 4.04 0.23 12.67
CA ALA A 80 4.38 1.20 11.64
C ALA A 80 3.13 1.91 11.08
N TRP A 81 2.05 1.18 10.84
CA TRP A 81 0.81 1.73 10.31
C TRP A 81 0.00 2.53 11.33
N GLU A 82 0.02 2.13 12.61
CA GLU A 82 -0.55 2.91 13.71
C GLU A 82 0.18 4.25 13.86
N ALA A 83 1.52 4.26 13.80
CA ALA A 83 2.32 5.48 13.83
C ALA A 83 1.98 6.39 12.63
N LYS A 84 1.89 5.84 11.41
CA LYS A 84 1.48 6.60 10.21
C LYS A 84 0.06 7.15 10.32
N GLN A 85 -0.86 6.44 10.96
CA GLN A 85 -2.25 6.91 11.13
C GLN A 85 -2.31 8.19 12.00
N GLN A 86 -1.42 8.28 13.00
CA GLN A 86 -1.32 9.43 13.90
C GLN A 86 -0.62 10.63 13.25
N ASP A 87 0.33 10.39 12.34
CA ASP A 87 1.07 11.43 11.64
C ASP A 87 0.16 12.26 10.68
N PRO A 88 0.10 13.60 10.84
CA PRO A 88 -0.64 14.48 9.93
C PRO A 88 -0.29 14.32 8.45
N LYS A 89 0.94 13.91 8.11
CA LYS A 89 1.37 13.63 6.72
C LYS A 89 0.42 12.66 6.03
N TYR A 90 -0.08 11.65 6.75
CA TYR A 90 -0.91 10.61 6.17
C TYR A 90 -2.41 10.79 6.44
N ALA A 91 -2.86 12.00 6.80
CA ALA A 91 -4.27 12.27 7.11
C ALA A 91 -5.23 11.79 6.00
N LEU A 92 -4.84 11.94 4.74
CA LEU A 92 -5.62 11.50 3.57
C LEU A 92 -5.78 9.97 3.51
N TYR A 93 -4.83 9.20 4.05
CA TYR A 93 -4.78 7.74 3.93
C TYR A 93 -5.29 7.03 5.19
N ARG A 94 -5.72 7.75 6.23
CA ARG A 94 -6.19 7.17 7.50
C ARG A 94 -7.23 6.09 7.33
N THR A 95 -8.20 6.29 6.43
CA THR A 95 -9.24 5.29 6.12
C THR A 95 -8.64 4.01 5.53
N ALA A 96 -7.68 4.15 4.62
CA ALA A 96 -7.01 3.02 4.01
C ALA A 96 -6.11 2.28 5.01
N LEU A 97 -5.37 3.02 5.83
CA LEU A 97 -4.56 2.47 6.93
C LEU A 97 -5.42 1.71 7.93
N GLN A 98 -6.58 2.26 8.31
CA GLN A 98 -7.53 1.58 9.21
C GLN A 98 -8.01 0.24 8.60
N GLY A 99 -8.38 0.23 7.31
CA GLY A 99 -8.76 -1.00 6.63
C GLY A 99 -7.61 -2.03 6.59
N GLY A 100 -6.37 -1.56 6.47
CA GLY A 100 -5.16 -2.37 6.58
C GLY A 100 -4.99 -2.99 7.97
N LEU A 101 -5.10 -2.18 9.02
CA LEU A 101 -5.01 -2.60 10.42
C LEU A 101 -6.12 -3.60 10.78
N ASP A 102 -7.35 -3.37 10.31
CA ASP A 102 -8.46 -4.31 10.51
C ASP A 102 -8.17 -5.68 9.88
N LYS A 103 -7.50 -5.69 8.72
CA LYS A 103 -7.09 -6.91 8.05
C LYS A 103 -5.97 -7.62 8.82
N ILE A 104 -4.98 -6.88 9.34
CA ILE A 104 -3.91 -7.43 10.19
C ILE A 104 -4.53 -8.08 11.43
N ARG A 105 -5.38 -7.35 12.16
CA ARG A 105 -6.09 -7.84 13.35
C ARG A 105 -6.88 -9.13 13.08
N LYS A 106 -7.60 -9.18 11.95
CA LYS A 106 -8.33 -10.40 11.54
C LYS A 106 -7.40 -11.61 11.40
N TYR A 107 -6.22 -11.43 10.83
CA TYR A 107 -5.25 -12.53 10.68
C TYR A 107 -4.56 -12.85 11.99
N TYR A 108 -4.17 -11.86 12.79
CA TYR A 108 -3.60 -12.05 14.11
C TYR A 108 -4.49 -12.94 14.99
N ASN A 109 -5.79 -12.62 15.06
CA ASN A 109 -6.77 -13.43 15.81
C ASN A 109 -6.90 -14.88 15.30
N ARG A 110 -6.62 -15.14 14.01
CA ARG A 110 -6.62 -16.50 13.44
C ARG A 110 -5.32 -17.25 13.72
N LEU A 111 -4.21 -16.54 13.87
CA LEU A 111 -2.91 -17.10 14.23
C LEU A 111 -2.91 -17.53 15.69
N ASP A 112 -3.51 -16.73 16.57
CA ASP A 112 -3.67 -17.04 18.00
C ASP A 112 -4.42 -18.38 18.23
N GLN A 113 -5.39 -18.69 17.38
CA GLN A 113 -6.11 -19.96 17.39
C GLN A 113 -5.27 -21.17 16.94
N LYS A 114 -4.03 -20.96 16.49
CA LYS A 114 -3.16 -21.99 15.93
C LYS A 114 -1.86 -22.07 16.74
N PRO A 115 -1.71 -23.05 17.66
CA PRO A 115 -0.54 -23.12 18.55
C PRO A 115 0.79 -23.27 17.80
N VAL A 116 0.78 -23.72 16.55
CA VAL A 116 1.98 -23.88 15.72
C VAL A 116 2.83 -22.60 15.61
N TYR A 117 2.21 -21.41 15.58
CA TYR A 117 2.96 -20.15 15.50
C TYR A 117 3.67 -19.82 16.82
N ILE A 118 3.03 -20.10 17.95
CA ILE A 118 3.61 -19.94 19.29
C ILE A 118 4.72 -20.96 19.52
N LEU A 119 4.52 -22.22 19.11
CA LEU A 119 5.53 -23.26 19.20
C LEU A 119 6.76 -22.93 18.33
N ALA A 120 6.57 -22.42 17.12
CA ALA A 120 7.65 -22.02 16.23
C ALA A 120 8.50 -20.87 16.81
N LEU A 121 7.87 -19.89 17.48
CA LEU A 121 8.57 -18.85 18.22
C LEU A 121 9.37 -19.41 19.41
N GLY A 122 8.74 -20.30 20.18
CA GLY A 122 9.38 -20.95 21.33
C GLY A 122 10.61 -21.74 20.93
N MET A 123 10.54 -22.57 19.89
CA MET A 123 11.65 -23.44 19.48
C MET A 123 12.91 -22.71 19.03
N LEU A 124 12.78 -21.48 18.49
CA LEU A 124 13.93 -20.65 18.13
C LEU A 124 14.58 -19.93 19.31
N SER A 125 13.85 -19.79 20.43
CA SER A 125 14.41 -19.21 21.66
C SER A 125 15.30 -20.21 22.43
N PHE A 126 15.30 -21.49 22.02
CA PHE A 126 16.05 -22.59 22.65
C PHE A 126 17.19 -23.16 21.77
N THR A 127 17.48 -22.51 20.64
CA THR A 127 18.65 -22.79 19.77
C THR A 127 19.60 -21.61 19.80
#